data_AF-A0A2A2G1T1-F1
#
_entry.id   AF-A0A2A2G1T1-F1
#
_cell.length_a   1.000
_cell.length_b   1.000
_cell.length_c   1.000
_cell.angle_alpha   90.00
_cell.angle_beta   90.00
_cell.angle_gamma   90.00
#
_symmetry.space_group_name_H-M   'P 1'
#
loop_
_entity.id
_entity.type
_entity.pdbx_description
1 polymer ?
#
loop_
_entity_poly.entity_id
_entity_poly.type
_entity_poly.pdbx_seq_one_letter_code
_entity_poly.pdbx_strand_id
1 'polypeptide(L)'
;DDEDMLRDVLRRYGDTPLISRTGSGGFHLYYRHGGEDRKIRIDPNMPVDRLGGGVVAAPPSMGSKGAYRFIRGTLADLERLPFARADNIDGAVQDAVRRELVKAGGRNKALMEYLRGQARYVDDLEALVDVGFTYANETFDRTGGHPFTDSEVRAIAASVLDWTQRKIGEGQYFVGTGRYLQLSHD
;
A
#
# COMPACT_ATOMS: atom_id res chain seq x y z
N ASP A 1 4.85 29.49 6.42
CA ASP A 1 6.06 28.99 5.75
C ASP A 1 5.90 27.48 5.46
N ASP A 2 6.74 26.87 4.62
CA ASP A 2 6.76 25.43 4.37
C ASP A 2 7.00 24.64 5.67
N GLU A 3 7.76 25.19 6.61
CA GLU A 3 7.97 24.59 7.93
C GLU A 3 6.74 24.63 8.84
N ASP A 4 5.92 25.69 8.76
CA ASP A 4 4.64 25.75 9.47
C ASP A 4 3.66 24.71 8.91
N MET A 5 3.62 24.60 7.58
CA MET A 5 2.83 23.59 6.88
C MET A 5 3.24 22.18 7.32
N LEU A 6 4.55 21.89 7.41
CA LEU A 6 5.05 20.61 7.93
C LEU A 6 4.52 20.32 9.34
N ARG A 7 4.54 21.31 10.24
CA ARG A 7 4.02 21.15 11.62
C ARG A 7 2.52 20.87 11.64
N ASP A 8 1.76 21.57 10.81
CA ASP A 8 0.30 21.39 10.74
C ASP A 8 -0.07 20.03 10.14
N VAL A 9 0.65 19.58 9.12
CA VAL A 9 0.51 18.23 8.54
C VAL A 9 0.84 17.16 9.58
N LEU A 10 1.94 17.28 10.33
CA LEU A 10 2.29 16.34 11.40
C LEU A 10 1.27 16.35 12.54
N ARG A 11 0.68 17.51 12.87
CA ARG A 11 -0.39 17.60 13.87
C ARG A 11 -1.65 16.87 13.41
N ARG A 12 -2.00 17.01 12.12
CA ARG A 12 -3.21 16.41 11.53
C ARG A 12 -3.06 14.92 11.29
N TYR A 13 -1.99 14.51 10.60
CA TYR A 13 -1.77 13.14 10.15
C TYR A 13 -0.90 12.32 11.11
N GLY A 14 -0.47 12.91 12.22
CA GLY A 14 0.37 12.24 13.21
C GLY A 14 1.86 12.31 12.86
N ASP A 15 2.69 12.16 13.87
CA ASP A 15 4.14 12.18 13.70
C ASP A 15 4.64 10.92 12.97
N THR A 16 5.77 11.04 12.26
CA THR A 16 6.42 9.92 11.56
C THR A 16 7.94 9.95 11.74
N PRO A 17 8.60 8.77 11.86
CA PRO A 17 10.05 8.71 12.02
C PRO A 17 10.82 9.05 10.74
N LEU A 18 10.19 8.99 9.56
CA LEU A 18 10.87 9.17 8.28
C LEU A 18 10.30 10.37 7.53
N ILE A 19 11.15 11.38 7.31
CA ILE A 19 10.80 12.60 6.58
C ILE A 19 11.95 12.95 5.63
N SER A 20 11.62 13.23 4.37
CA SER A 20 12.59 13.72 3.39
C SER A 20 12.24 15.11 2.88
N ARG A 21 13.25 15.94 2.66
CA ARG A 21 13.13 17.18 1.89
C ARG A 21 13.30 16.89 0.41
N THR A 22 12.44 17.46 -0.43
CA THR A 22 12.46 17.29 -1.89
C THR A 22 13.42 18.29 -2.53
N GLY A 23 13.81 18.03 -3.78
CA GLY A 23 14.67 18.94 -4.55
C GLY A 23 14.09 20.34 -4.75
N SER A 24 12.77 20.52 -4.67
CA SER A 24 12.12 21.84 -4.76
C SER A 24 11.87 22.52 -3.42
N GLY A 25 12.36 21.94 -2.31
CA GLY A 25 12.27 22.53 -0.97
C GLY A 25 11.14 22.00 -0.08
N GLY A 26 10.15 21.30 -0.65
CA GLY A 26 9.03 20.71 0.09
C GLY A 26 9.37 19.43 0.84
N PHE A 27 8.36 18.72 1.35
CA PHE A 27 8.55 17.54 2.21
C PHE A 27 7.78 16.32 1.70
N HIS A 28 8.37 15.13 1.87
CA HIS A 28 7.62 13.87 1.90
C HIS A 28 7.63 13.34 3.33
N LEU A 29 6.45 13.00 3.83
CA LEU A 29 6.24 12.33 5.10
C LEU A 29 5.80 10.90 4.78
N TYR A 30 6.52 9.92 5.32
CA TYR A 30 6.25 8.52 5.02
C TYR A 30 5.36 7.94 6.11
N TYR A 31 4.35 7.17 5.74
CA TYR A 31 3.47 6.44 6.65
C TYR A 31 3.32 5.02 6.14
N ARG A 32 2.91 4.11 7.03
CA ARG A 32 2.55 2.75 6.64
C ARG A 32 1.29 2.79 5.78
N HIS A 33 1.33 2.10 4.64
CA HIS A 33 0.17 1.95 3.77
C HIS A 33 -0.90 1.12 4.48
N GLY A 34 -2.09 1.69 4.60
CA GLY A 34 -3.29 1.08 5.19
C GLY A 34 -4.39 0.83 4.18
N GLY A 35 -4.07 0.72 2.89
CA GLY A 35 -5.06 0.53 1.82
C GLY A 35 -5.61 1.83 1.24
N GLU A 36 -5.06 2.99 1.61
CA GLU A 36 -5.49 4.27 1.07
C GLU A 36 -5.13 4.44 -0.42
N ASP A 37 -6.03 5.11 -1.16
CA ASP A 37 -5.82 5.50 -2.55
C ASP A 37 -5.00 6.79 -2.69
N ARG A 38 -4.41 6.97 -3.87
CA ARG A 38 -3.83 8.25 -4.30
C ARG A 38 -4.92 9.32 -4.40
N LYS A 39 -4.74 10.43 -3.69
CA LYS A 39 -5.61 11.63 -3.77
C LYS A 39 -4.74 12.87 -3.81
N ILE A 40 -4.90 13.66 -4.87
CA ILE A 40 -4.20 14.94 -5.07
C ILE A 40 -5.04 16.02 -4.40
N ARG A 41 -4.41 16.91 -3.63
CA ARG A 41 -5.06 18.03 -2.92
C ARG A 41 -6.29 17.59 -2.13
N ILE A 42 -6.08 16.70 -1.15
CA ILE A 42 -7.15 16.15 -0.31
C ILE A 42 -7.94 17.27 0.38
N ASP A 43 -7.23 18.28 0.87
CA ASP A 43 -7.80 19.45 1.50
C ASP A 43 -7.40 20.70 0.70
N PRO A 44 -8.35 21.49 0.19
CA PRO A 44 -8.05 22.73 -0.51
C PRO A 44 -7.25 23.74 0.32
N ASN A 45 -7.37 23.68 1.65
CA ASN A 45 -6.69 24.60 2.59
C ASN A 45 -5.32 24.08 3.04
N MET A 46 -5.00 22.82 2.76
CA MET A 46 -3.72 22.20 3.08
C MET A 46 -3.23 21.48 1.82
N PRO A 47 -2.37 22.11 0.98
CA PRO A 47 -2.04 21.66 -0.37
C PRO A 47 -1.12 20.44 -0.40
N VAL A 48 -1.56 19.34 0.21
CA VAL A 48 -0.85 18.07 0.31
C VAL A 48 -1.50 17.02 -0.59
N ASP A 49 -0.64 16.17 -1.12
CA ASP A 49 -1.03 15.01 -1.92
C ASP A 49 -0.78 13.74 -1.10
N ARG A 50 -1.71 12.79 -1.18
CA ARG A 50 -1.52 11.42 -0.68
C ARG A 50 -1.21 10.52 -1.85
N LEU A 51 -0.10 9.80 -1.76
CA LEU A 51 0.42 8.98 -2.84
C LEU A 51 0.21 7.48 -2.57
N GLY A 52 -0.95 7.12 -2.01
CA GLY A 52 -1.29 5.73 -1.65
C GLY A 52 -1.04 4.75 -2.80
N GLY A 53 -0.26 3.70 -2.54
CA GLY A 53 0.17 2.69 -3.52
C GLY A 53 1.04 3.22 -4.68
N GLY A 54 1.44 4.49 -4.66
CA GLY A 54 2.25 5.11 -5.70
C GLY A 54 3.74 5.18 -5.34
N VAL A 55 4.55 5.57 -6.32
CA VAL A 55 6.01 5.73 -6.15
C VAL A 55 6.39 7.19 -5.89
N VAL A 56 7.51 7.38 -5.19
CA VAL A 56 8.15 8.68 -4.96
C VAL A 56 9.65 8.57 -5.16
N ALA A 57 10.29 9.69 -5.54
CA ALA A 57 11.75 9.79 -5.46
C ALA A 57 12.18 9.83 -3.99
N ALA A 58 13.08 8.92 -3.61
CA ALA A 58 13.64 8.83 -2.26
C ALA A 58 15.09 9.33 -2.23
N PRO A 59 15.57 9.89 -1.10
CA PRO A 59 16.99 10.16 -0.92
C PRO A 59 17.85 8.90 -1.14
N PRO A 60 19.05 9.03 -1.74
CA PRO A 60 19.73 10.26 -2.13
C PRO A 60 19.51 10.69 -3.60
N SER A 61 18.33 10.41 -4.19
CA SER A 61 18.04 10.76 -5.60
C SER A 61 18.28 12.23 -5.94
N MET A 62 18.71 12.50 -7.16
CA MET A 62 18.89 13.85 -7.71
C MET A 62 17.76 14.19 -8.68
N GLY A 63 16.92 15.16 -8.30
CA GLY A 63 15.92 15.71 -9.21
C GLY A 63 16.45 16.92 -9.98
N SER A 64 15.72 17.37 -11.00
CA SER A 64 16.10 18.53 -11.81
C SER A 64 16.20 19.84 -11.02
N LYS A 65 15.51 19.94 -9.87
CA LYS A 65 15.54 21.12 -8.99
C LYS A 65 16.51 20.98 -7.81
N GLY A 66 17.06 19.80 -7.56
CA GLY A 66 17.97 19.55 -6.46
C GLY A 66 17.89 18.13 -5.89
N ALA A 67 18.73 17.86 -4.90
CA ALA A 67 18.84 16.56 -4.25
C ALA A 67 17.72 16.34 -3.22
N TYR A 68 17.21 15.12 -3.17
CA TYR A 68 16.36 14.65 -2.07
C TYR A 68 17.23 14.27 -0.87
N ARG A 69 16.82 14.64 0.34
CA ARG A 69 17.58 14.36 1.57
C ARG A 69 16.67 13.88 2.69
N PHE A 70 17.08 12.83 3.42
CA PHE A 70 16.44 12.53 4.68
C PHE A 70 16.79 13.63 5.67
N ILE A 71 15.77 14.26 6.24
CA ILE A 71 15.93 15.27 7.30
C ILE A 71 15.50 14.71 8.66
N ARG A 72 14.87 13.53 8.66
CA ARG A 72 14.57 12.72 9.83
C ARG A 72 14.55 11.24 9.43
N GLY A 73 15.14 10.40 10.26
CA GLY A 73 15.16 8.95 10.08
C GLY A 73 16.03 8.49 8.91
N THR A 74 15.94 7.20 8.63
CA THR A 74 16.64 6.50 7.55
C THR A 74 15.74 5.42 6.95
N LEU A 75 16.19 4.74 5.89
CA LEU A 75 15.48 3.59 5.33
C LEU A 75 15.25 2.46 6.36
N ALA A 76 16.06 2.36 7.41
CA ALA A 76 15.85 1.38 8.48
C ALA A 76 14.57 1.63 9.29
N ASP A 77 13.97 2.82 9.20
CA ASP A 77 12.74 3.16 9.91
C ASP A 77 11.47 2.75 9.15
N LEU A 78 11.60 2.20 7.93
CA LEU A 78 10.46 1.78 7.08
C LEU A 78 9.56 0.75 7.79
N GLU A 79 10.14 -0.20 8.51
CA GLU A 79 9.39 -1.22 9.25
C GLU A 79 8.56 -0.63 10.40
N ARG A 80 8.95 0.55 10.90
CA ARG A 80 8.36 1.21 12.08
C ARG A 80 7.43 2.35 11.72
N LEU A 81 7.10 2.52 10.44
CA LEU A 81 6.19 3.58 10.01
C LEU A 81 4.82 3.41 10.68
N PRO A 82 4.25 4.49 11.26
CA PRO A 82 2.89 4.47 11.77
C PRO A 82 1.89 4.66 10.62
N PHE A 83 0.63 4.28 10.85
CA PHE A 83 -0.47 4.74 10.00
C PHE A 83 -0.76 6.23 10.25
N ALA A 84 -1.17 6.96 9.21
CA ALA A 84 -1.58 8.36 9.34
C ALA A 84 -2.88 8.52 10.16
N ARG A 85 -2.94 9.53 11.05
CA ARG A 85 -4.02 9.75 12.06
C ARG A 85 -5.28 10.46 11.58
N ALA A 86 -5.39 10.86 10.32
CA ALA A 86 -6.61 11.49 9.80
C ALA A 86 -6.87 11.09 8.35
N ASP A 87 -8.16 10.97 8.01
CA ASP A 87 -8.70 10.74 6.67
C ASP A 87 -8.61 9.30 6.11
N ASN A 88 -8.27 8.31 6.95
CA ASN A 88 -8.45 6.89 6.62
C ASN A 88 -9.89 6.43 6.85
N ILE A 89 -10.92 7.20 6.49
CA ILE A 89 -12.29 6.64 6.51
C ILE A 89 -12.37 5.47 5.52
N ASP A 90 -11.84 5.65 4.31
CA ASP A 90 -11.81 4.58 3.30
C ASP A 90 -10.97 3.38 3.78
N GLY A 91 -9.79 3.62 4.36
CA GLY A 91 -8.92 2.57 4.92
C GLY A 91 -9.51 1.89 6.15
N ALA A 92 -10.11 2.64 7.07
CA ALA A 92 -10.76 2.11 8.27
C ALA A 92 -12.04 1.33 7.93
N VAL A 93 -12.79 1.75 6.91
CA VAL A 93 -13.92 1.00 6.35
C VAL A 93 -13.42 -0.28 5.69
N GLN A 94 -12.36 -0.22 4.87
CA GLN A 94 -11.77 -1.43 4.29
C GLN A 94 -11.23 -2.38 5.36
N ASP A 95 -10.59 -1.87 6.41
CA ASP A 95 -10.13 -2.66 7.56
C ASP A 95 -11.28 -3.24 8.38
N ALA A 96 -12.37 -2.50 8.57
CA ALA A 96 -13.57 -3.00 9.22
C ALA A 96 -14.22 -4.11 8.38
N VAL A 97 -14.38 -3.90 7.07
CA VAL A 97 -14.91 -4.91 6.14
C VAL A 97 -14.00 -6.14 6.10
N ARG A 98 -12.68 -5.96 6.04
CA ARG A 98 -11.67 -7.03 6.10
C ARG A 98 -11.79 -7.81 7.41
N ARG A 99 -11.85 -7.14 8.56
CA ARG A 99 -12.02 -7.78 9.87
C ARG A 99 -13.33 -8.58 9.94
N GLU A 100 -14.42 -8.04 9.42
CA GLU A 100 -15.69 -8.76 9.38
C GLU A 100 -15.67 -9.94 8.40
N LEU A 101 -15.06 -9.81 7.22
CA LEU A 101 -14.86 -10.94 6.30
C LEU A 101 -14.03 -12.05 6.95
N VAL A 102 -12.96 -11.71 7.65
CA VAL A 102 -12.13 -12.69 8.38
C VAL A 102 -12.92 -13.38 9.49
N LYS A 103 -13.67 -12.64 10.30
CA LYS A 103 -14.55 -13.20 11.34
C LYS A 103 -15.63 -14.13 10.76
N ALA A 104 -16.16 -13.81 9.58
CA ALA A 104 -17.17 -14.60 8.89
C ALA A 104 -16.62 -15.84 8.15
N GLY A 105 -15.35 -16.21 8.38
CA GLY A 105 -14.71 -17.36 7.70
C GLY A 105 -14.17 -17.05 6.30
N GLY A 106 -14.18 -15.80 5.88
CA GLY A 106 -13.75 -15.32 4.55
C GLY A 106 -12.24 -15.10 4.39
N ARG A 107 -11.38 -15.75 5.20
CA ARG A 107 -9.91 -15.59 5.16
C ARG A 107 -9.31 -15.82 3.76
N ASN A 108 -9.76 -16.88 3.08
CA ASN A 108 -9.33 -17.19 1.71
C ASN A 108 -9.68 -16.05 0.74
N LYS A 109 -10.94 -15.58 0.76
CA LYS A 109 -11.41 -14.47 -0.08
C LYS A 109 -10.64 -13.18 0.21
N ALA A 110 -10.41 -12.87 1.48
CA ALA A 110 -9.66 -11.68 1.89
C ALA A 110 -8.21 -11.70 1.39
N LEU A 111 -7.52 -12.85 1.48
CA LEU A 111 -6.17 -13.00 0.94
C LEU A 111 -6.17 -12.92 -0.59
N MET A 112 -7.11 -13.58 -1.26
CA MET A 112 -7.21 -13.56 -2.72
C MET A 112 -7.43 -12.13 -3.26
N GLU A 113 -8.36 -11.37 -2.66
CA GLU A 113 -8.62 -9.99 -3.08
C GLU A 113 -7.41 -9.08 -2.86
N TYR A 114 -6.70 -9.26 -1.73
CA TYR A 114 -5.47 -8.53 -1.47
C TYR A 114 -4.38 -8.87 -2.49
N LEU A 115 -4.07 -10.15 -2.70
CA LEU A 115 -3.02 -10.58 -3.62
C LEU A 115 -3.29 -10.18 -5.07
N ARG A 116 -4.56 -10.14 -5.52
CA ARG A 116 -4.91 -9.63 -6.86
C ARG A 116 -4.55 -8.15 -7.05
N GLY A 117 -4.58 -7.36 -5.98
CA GLY A 117 -4.09 -5.98 -5.99
C GLY A 117 -2.57 -5.91 -6.13
N GLN A 118 -1.86 -6.86 -5.53
CA GLN A 118 -0.39 -6.90 -5.44
C GLN A 118 0.30 -7.56 -6.65
N ALA A 119 -0.38 -8.49 -7.32
CA ALA A 119 0.19 -9.29 -8.42
C ALA A 119 0.82 -8.49 -9.58
N ARG A 120 0.46 -7.21 -9.72
CA ARG A 120 1.03 -6.31 -10.74
C ARG A 120 2.40 -5.72 -10.36
N TYR A 121 2.76 -5.78 -9.07
CA TYR A 121 3.95 -5.12 -8.51
C TYR A 121 5.07 -6.11 -8.21
N VAL A 122 4.86 -7.39 -8.51
CA VAL A 122 5.78 -8.48 -8.24
C VAL A 122 6.20 -9.13 -9.54
N ASP A 123 7.44 -9.59 -9.60
CA ASP A 123 8.02 -10.17 -10.81
C ASP A 123 7.77 -11.69 -10.91
N ASP A 124 7.57 -12.37 -9.78
CA ASP A 124 7.42 -13.83 -9.73
C ASP A 124 6.49 -14.32 -8.59
N LEU A 125 6.30 -15.64 -8.56
CA LEU A 125 5.46 -16.31 -7.56
C LEU A 125 6.02 -16.21 -6.15
N GLU A 126 7.34 -16.31 -5.96
CA GLU A 126 7.93 -16.27 -4.63
C GLU A 126 7.74 -14.90 -4.00
N ALA A 127 7.88 -13.83 -4.78
CA ALA A 127 7.56 -12.47 -4.34
C ALA A 127 6.08 -12.32 -3.96
N LEU A 128 5.14 -12.91 -4.72
CA LEU A 128 3.72 -12.86 -4.36
C LEU A 128 3.40 -13.71 -3.12
N VAL A 129 4.09 -14.83 -2.94
CA VAL A 129 3.99 -15.69 -1.75
C VAL A 129 4.47 -14.95 -0.51
N ASP A 130 5.59 -14.24 -0.60
CA ASP A 130 6.13 -13.42 0.51
C ASP A 130 5.13 -12.34 0.95
N VAL A 131 4.54 -11.63 -0.02
CA VAL A 131 3.45 -10.67 0.21
C VAL A 131 2.25 -11.36 0.89
N GLY A 132 1.91 -12.58 0.47
CA GLY A 132 0.85 -13.38 1.06
C GLY A 132 1.11 -13.79 2.50
N PHE A 133 2.36 -14.16 2.83
CA PHE A 133 2.76 -14.50 4.20
C PHE A 133 2.71 -13.28 5.11
N THR A 134 3.26 -12.16 4.66
CA THR A 134 3.19 -10.89 5.39
C THR A 134 1.74 -10.57 5.74
N TYR A 135 0.85 -10.56 4.75
CA TYR A 135 -0.57 -10.27 4.98
C TYR A 135 -1.25 -11.27 5.91
N ALA A 136 -1.04 -12.57 5.71
CA ALA A 136 -1.67 -13.61 6.52
C ALA A 136 -1.22 -13.54 7.98
N ASN A 137 0.06 -13.28 8.24
CA ASN A 137 0.63 -13.19 9.59
C ASN A 137 0.16 -11.93 10.34
N GLU A 138 -0.03 -10.82 9.63
CA GLU A 138 -0.51 -9.57 10.25
C GLU A 138 -2.03 -9.55 10.44
N THR A 139 -2.78 -10.28 9.62
CA THR A 139 -4.25 -10.13 9.55
C THR A 139 -5.02 -11.28 10.17
N PHE A 140 -4.50 -12.51 10.13
CA PHE A 140 -5.26 -13.70 10.54
C PHE A 140 -4.73 -14.29 11.85
N ASP A 141 -5.62 -14.80 12.69
CA ASP A 141 -5.22 -15.82 13.67
C ASP A 141 -4.93 -17.12 12.90
N ARG A 142 -3.65 -17.44 12.76
CA ARG A 142 -3.16 -18.64 12.09
C ARG A 142 -3.04 -19.84 13.04
N THR A 143 -3.29 -19.64 14.32
CA THR A 143 -3.01 -20.61 15.41
C THR A 143 -4.27 -21.19 16.06
N GLY A 144 -5.39 -20.48 16.02
CA GLY A 144 -6.64 -20.92 16.62
C GLY A 144 -7.48 -21.84 15.71
N GLY A 145 -7.92 -22.98 16.26
CA GLY A 145 -9.07 -23.81 15.83
C GLY A 145 -9.03 -24.45 14.44
N HIS A 146 -8.88 -23.64 13.39
CA HIS A 146 -8.70 -24.05 12.00
C HIS A 146 -7.55 -23.23 11.40
N PRO A 147 -6.30 -23.69 11.53
CA PRO A 147 -5.12 -22.92 11.14
C PRO A 147 -5.18 -22.60 9.65
N PHE A 148 -4.84 -21.35 9.31
CA PHE A 148 -4.65 -20.94 7.92
C PHE A 148 -3.20 -21.24 7.54
N THR A 149 -3.02 -22.35 6.82
CA THR A 149 -1.73 -23.02 6.62
C THR A 149 -0.86 -22.32 5.59
N ASP A 150 0.45 -22.57 5.65
CA ASP A 150 1.41 -22.08 4.66
C ASP A 150 1.09 -22.59 3.25
N SER A 151 0.61 -23.83 3.15
CA SER A 151 0.16 -24.41 1.88
C SER A 151 -1.06 -23.69 1.31
N GLU A 152 -2.00 -23.24 2.14
CA GLU A 152 -3.13 -22.43 1.69
C GLU A 152 -2.68 -21.06 1.16
N VAL A 153 -1.76 -20.38 1.86
CA VAL A 153 -1.17 -19.11 1.40
C VAL A 153 -0.52 -19.28 0.02
N ARG A 154 0.34 -20.30 -0.11
CA ARG A 154 1.04 -20.62 -1.37
C ARG A 154 0.08 -20.98 -2.50
N ALA A 155 -0.94 -21.80 -2.22
CA ALA A 155 -1.94 -22.20 -3.21
C ALA A 155 -2.77 -21.00 -3.72
N ILE A 156 -3.14 -20.09 -2.81
CA ILE A 156 -3.88 -18.87 -3.18
C ILE A 156 -2.99 -17.93 -4.00
N ALA A 157 -1.73 -17.74 -3.61
CA ALA A 157 -0.78 -16.92 -4.38
C ALA A 157 -0.57 -17.48 -5.80
N ALA A 158 -0.37 -18.79 -5.93
CA ALA A 158 -0.24 -19.45 -7.23
C ALA A 158 -1.49 -19.28 -8.10
N SER A 159 -2.68 -19.48 -7.51
CA SER A 159 -3.97 -19.28 -8.20
C SER A 159 -4.16 -17.84 -8.68
N VAL A 160 -3.81 -16.86 -7.84
CA VAL A 160 -3.91 -15.44 -8.18
C VAL A 160 -2.93 -15.05 -9.30
N LEU A 161 -1.68 -15.54 -9.25
CA LEU A 161 -0.68 -15.22 -10.25
C LEU A 161 -1.05 -15.83 -11.61
N ASP A 162 -1.38 -17.13 -11.66
CA ASP A 162 -1.87 -17.80 -12.88
C ASP A 162 -3.05 -17.04 -13.48
N TRP A 163 -4.02 -16.72 -12.63
CA TRP A 163 -5.20 -16.03 -13.09
C TRP A 163 -4.90 -14.64 -13.63
N THR A 164 -4.00 -13.91 -12.99
CA THR A 164 -3.59 -12.58 -13.44
C THR A 164 -2.85 -12.64 -14.77
N GLN A 165 -1.91 -13.58 -14.92
CA GLN A 165 -1.14 -13.78 -16.16
C GLN A 165 -2.04 -14.16 -17.34
N ARG A 166 -2.99 -15.08 -17.13
CA ARG A 166 -3.98 -15.43 -18.16
C ARG A 166 -4.82 -14.22 -18.56
N LYS A 167 -5.27 -13.40 -17.60
CA LYS A 167 -6.03 -12.19 -17.89
C LYS A 167 -5.22 -11.15 -18.66
N ILE A 168 -3.95 -10.96 -18.32
CA ILE A 168 -3.04 -10.11 -19.09
C ILE A 168 -2.90 -10.63 -20.53
N GLY A 169 -2.76 -11.95 -20.72
CA GLY A 169 -2.75 -12.57 -22.05
C GLY A 169 -4.03 -12.35 -22.87
N GLU A 170 -5.17 -12.19 -22.21
CA GLU A 170 -6.48 -11.81 -22.81
C GLU A 170 -6.63 -10.29 -23.04
N GLY A 171 -5.58 -9.50 -22.78
CA GLY A 171 -5.63 -8.04 -22.86
C GLY A 171 -6.39 -7.37 -21.71
N GLN A 172 -6.67 -8.09 -20.62
CA GLN A 172 -7.36 -7.62 -19.42
C GLN A 172 -6.37 -7.27 -18.31
N TYR A 173 -6.19 -5.97 -18.07
CA TYR A 173 -5.30 -5.44 -17.04
C TYR A 173 -6.11 -4.95 -15.86
N PHE A 174 -6.05 -5.63 -14.72
CA PHE A 174 -6.76 -5.17 -13.53
C PHE A 174 -6.17 -3.83 -13.06
N VAL A 175 -7.00 -2.89 -12.61
CA VAL A 175 -6.62 -1.55 -12.11
C VAL A 175 -7.29 -1.27 -10.76
N GLY A 176 -6.77 -1.91 -9.71
CA GLY A 176 -7.34 -1.85 -8.35
C GLY A 176 -8.38 -2.94 -8.07
N THR A 177 -9.11 -2.80 -6.97
CA THR A 177 -10.10 -3.78 -6.52
C THR A 177 -11.32 -3.78 -7.43
N GLY A 178 -11.53 -4.88 -8.16
CA GLY A 178 -12.72 -5.11 -8.99
C GLY A 178 -12.78 -4.36 -10.33
N ARG A 179 -11.76 -3.57 -10.69
CA ARG A 179 -11.71 -2.83 -11.96
C ARG A 179 -10.67 -3.43 -12.90
N TYR A 180 -10.92 -3.40 -14.20
CA TYR A 180 -9.97 -3.81 -15.24
C TYR A 180 -10.06 -2.92 -16.48
N LEU A 181 -8.95 -2.83 -17.19
CA LEU A 181 -8.76 -2.16 -18.47
C LEU A 181 -8.69 -3.26 -19.55
N GLN A 182 -9.53 -3.17 -20.57
CA GLN A 182 -9.49 -4.05 -21.73
C GLN A 182 -8.76 -3.31 -22.85
N LEU A 183 -7.64 -3.85 -23.33
CA LEU A 183 -7.01 -3.38 -24.56
C LEU A 183 -7.59 -4.18 -25.73
N SER A 184 -8.36 -3.55 -26.60
CA SER A 184 -8.69 -4.10 -27.91
C SER A 184 -7.54 -3.83 -28.86
N HIS A 185 -7.11 -4.86 -29.59
CA HIS A 185 -6.25 -4.68 -30.76
C HIS A 185 -7.20 -4.67 -31.97
N ASP A 186 -7.21 -3.56 -32.70
CA ASP A 186 -7.80 -3.48 -34.05
C ASP A 186 -6.93 -4.25 -35.05
#